data_AF-A0A9W6WC57-F1
#
_entry.id   AF-A0A9W6WC57-F1
#
_cell.length_a   1.000
_cell.length_b   1.000
_cell.length_c   1.000
_cell.angle_alpha   90.00
_cell.angle_beta   90.00
_cell.angle_gamma   90.00
#
_symmetry.space_group_name_H-M   'P 1'
#
loop_
_entity.id
_entity.type
_entity.pdbx_description
1 polymer ?
#
loop_
_entity_poly.entity_id
_entity_poly.type
_entity_poly.pdbx_seq_one_letter_code
_entity_poly.pdbx_strand_id
1 'polypeptide(L)'
;MQQQVSKAVTVAKERGKRTGVFSKEGALGKVSFGTGRQPRKQLVLSSNENPEEGEAEGETRDDGDEIEEASNEQETSDSKKSKSGSDELKNLIQKKSTGTAADATTAKQEQDNEVTVPKEYIFSKSSRSFQLSIIEDIYSQVLKLESLERENQEINSNDIWKCLHINDKIQTSEGEINPFISVLSFDKSMKVFNRLFHFLTNEQKFKIVELIFINLQKLDIVLKGSYKNYISENYNIPKKYLNKIELFQMTIMKTLVLYISESKFLNVLSLLNSVIINNNILFLSTTKIGLSLITILVSRLELIKQELNKNLSAHDLSSWLLIYDKLFQGLEGRLNQIFPPYLSCDENKSVINQLSIDDDDSYIWQFLASLSLAGLLNHQRIIVDEIRNEIFGVMNKAKVSKQNNDINNYNKLLNNLNLFLNVMGLKANENDIGELS
;
A
#
# COMPACT_ATOMS: atom_id res chain seq x y z
N MET A 1 40.58 7.96 8.05
CA MET A 1 39.34 8.72 7.78
C MET A 1 39.41 10.22 8.07
N GLN A 2 39.72 10.70 9.29
CA GLN A 2 39.63 12.14 9.63
C GLN A 2 40.35 13.11 8.66
N GLN A 3 41.55 12.79 8.16
CA GLN A 3 42.29 13.65 7.21
C GLN A 3 41.65 13.75 5.80
N GLN A 4 40.77 12.81 5.41
CA GLN A 4 40.05 12.89 4.14
C GLN A 4 38.82 13.80 4.27
N VAL A 5 38.17 13.79 5.43
CA VAL A 5 37.03 14.67 5.74
C VAL A 5 37.48 16.14 5.80
N SER A 6 38.61 16.45 6.46
CA SER A 6 39.12 17.83 6.49
C SER A 6 39.46 18.36 5.10
N LYS A 7 40.03 17.53 4.23
CA LYS A 7 40.39 17.88 2.84
C LYS A 7 39.16 18.06 1.93
N ALA A 8 38.06 17.35 2.18
CA ALA A 8 36.79 17.58 1.50
C ALA A 8 36.12 18.90 1.96
N VAL A 9 36.20 19.21 3.26
CA VAL A 9 35.61 20.44 3.84
C VAL A 9 36.36 21.70 3.39
N THR A 10 37.69 21.67 3.21
CA THR A 10 38.42 22.81 2.62
C THR A 10 38.06 23.04 1.16
N VAL A 11 37.99 21.98 0.35
CA VAL A 11 37.60 22.07 -1.08
C VAL A 11 36.15 22.57 -1.26
N ALA A 12 35.25 22.24 -0.33
CA ALA A 12 33.90 22.80 -0.30
C ALA A 12 33.87 24.29 0.08
N LYS A 13 34.79 24.74 0.95
CA LYS A 13 34.85 26.13 1.45
C LYS A 13 35.53 27.10 0.49
N GLU A 14 36.42 26.62 -0.39
CA GLU A 14 37.03 27.42 -1.47
C GLU A 14 36.07 27.66 -2.65
N ARG A 15 35.01 26.86 -2.80
CA ARG A 15 33.98 27.06 -3.84
C ARG A 15 32.97 28.14 -3.43
N GLY A 16 33.40 29.39 -3.56
CA GLY A 16 32.56 30.57 -3.40
C GLY A 16 31.31 30.59 -4.30
N LYS A 17 30.28 31.33 -3.86
CA LYS A 17 28.96 31.45 -4.50
C LYS A 17 29.08 31.79 -6.00
N ARG A 18 28.50 30.98 -6.88
CA ARG A 18 28.34 31.30 -8.31
C ARG A 18 26.97 31.90 -8.61
N THR A 19 26.98 33.18 -8.95
CA THR A 19 25.94 33.87 -9.73
C THR A 19 26.04 33.50 -11.21
N GLY A 20 24.91 33.52 -11.92
CA GLY A 20 24.87 33.66 -13.38
C GLY A 20 24.68 32.38 -14.20
N VAL A 21 23.49 32.29 -14.82
CA VAL A 21 23.23 32.00 -16.25
C VAL A 21 24.19 31.05 -16.98
N PHE A 22 23.66 29.98 -17.61
CA PHE A 22 23.76 29.76 -19.07
C PHE A 22 22.90 28.57 -19.58
N SER A 23 22.26 28.81 -20.72
CA SER A 23 21.92 27.88 -21.82
C SER A 23 21.22 26.54 -21.53
N LYS A 24 19.90 26.51 -21.78
CA LYS A 24 19.19 25.30 -22.26
C LYS A 24 19.34 25.20 -23.77
N GLU A 25 20.08 24.21 -24.28
CA GLU A 25 19.92 23.77 -25.67
C GLU A 25 20.40 22.32 -25.86
N GLY A 26 19.68 21.53 -26.65
CA GLY A 26 20.01 20.13 -26.95
C GLY A 26 19.02 19.10 -26.40
N ALA A 27 18.46 18.30 -27.31
CA ALA A 27 17.73 17.04 -27.05
C ALA A 27 16.38 17.10 -26.29
N LEU A 28 15.39 17.82 -26.84
CA LEU A 28 13.98 17.39 -26.78
C LEU A 28 13.21 17.91 -28.01
N GLY A 29 12.32 17.06 -28.54
CA GLY A 29 11.62 17.30 -29.82
C GLY A 29 10.65 18.48 -29.79
N LYS A 30 10.35 19.02 -30.99
CA LYS A 30 9.49 20.19 -31.18
C LYS A 30 8.09 19.96 -30.62
N VAL A 31 7.71 20.71 -29.59
CA VAL A 31 6.32 20.83 -29.12
C VAL A 31 5.72 22.14 -29.63
N SER A 32 4.64 22.05 -30.40
CA SER A 32 3.93 23.19 -30.96
C SER A 32 3.10 23.89 -29.88
N PHE A 33 3.41 25.15 -29.57
CA PHE A 33 2.59 25.97 -28.66
C PHE A 33 1.31 26.43 -29.36
N GLY A 34 0.19 25.75 -29.08
CA GLY A 34 -1.15 26.16 -29.50
C GLY A 34 -1.85 27.01 -28.45
N THR A 35 -1.82 28.34 -28.59
CA THR A 35 -2.62 29.26 -27.77
C THR A 35 -4.11 29.10 -28.07
N GLY A 36 -4.92 28.80 -27.05
CA GLY A 36 -6.34 28.55 -27.22
C GLY A 36 -7.17 29.82 -27.43
N ARG A 37 -8.09 29.80 -28.42
CA ARG A 37 -9.35 30.57 -28.48
C ARG A 37 -10.19 30.20 -29.72
N GLN A 38 -10.83 29.03 -29.72
CA GLN A 38 -12.00 28.76 -30.57
C GLN A 38 -13.04 27.92 -29.78
N PRO A 39 -14.35 28.19 -29.92
CA PRO A 39 -15.40 27.49 -29.16
C PRO A 39 -15.63 26.06 -29.68
N ARG A 40 -16.02 25.16 -28.76
CA ARG A 40 -16.31 23.75 -29.09
C ARG A 40 -17.55 23.64 -29.98
N LYS A 41 -17.45 22.91 -31.10
CA LYS A 41 -18.62 22.53 -31.90
C LYS A 41 -19.38 21.40 -31.21
N GLN A 42 -20.71 21.47 -31.20
CA GLN A 42 -21.58 20.41 -30.68
C GLN A 42 -21.53 19.16 -31.56
N LEU A 43 -21.66 17.99 -30.93
CA LEU A 43 -21.76 16.71 -31.61
C LEU A 43 -23.19 16.55 -32.17
N VAL A 44 -23.33 16.42 -33.49
CA VAL A 44 -24.60 16.05 -34.13
C VAL A 44 -24.57 14.54 -34.40
N LEU A 45 -25.55 13.83 -33.87
CA LEU A 45 -25.75 12.40 -34.15
C LEU A 45 -26.60 12.27 -35.41
N SER A 46 -25.99 11.81 -36.50
CA SER A 46 -26.70 11.41 -37.72
C SER A 46 -26.72 9.89 -37.79
N SER A 47 -27.90 9.31 -37.63
CA SER A 47 -28.20 7.91 -37.97
C SER A 47 -28.06 7.68 -39.46
N ASN A 48 -27.37 6.62 -39.87
CA ASN A 48 -27.34 6.16 -41.25
C ASN A 48 -27.77 4.69 -41.33
N GLU A 49 -28.80 4.43 -42.12
CA GLU A 49 -29.07 3.14 -42.74
C GLU A 49 -28.16 2.99 -43.98
N ASN A 50 -28.17 1.79 -44.61
CA ASN A 50 -27.32 1.43 -45.75
C ASN A 50 -27.57 2.32 -46.99
N PRO A 51 -26.64 2.34 -47.96
CA PRO A 51 -26.82 1.43 -49.12
C PRO A 51 -25.54 0.78 -49.69
N GLU A 52 -25.76 -0.03 -50.73
CA GLU A 52 -24.89 -1.00 -51.41
C GLU A 52 -23.89 -0.41 -52.45
N GLU A 53 -23.00 -1.28 -52.96
CA GLU A 53 -22.37 -1.36 -54.32
C GLU A 53 -21.83 -0.07 -55.01
N GLY A 54 -20.66 0.01 -55.67
CA GLY A 54 -19.53 -0.89 -56.03
C GLY A 54 -18.39 0.00 -56.61
N GLU A 55 -17.41 -0.39 -57.42
CA GLU A 55 -16.92 -1.67 -57.99
C GLU A 55 -15.41 -1.53 -58.35
N ALA A 56 -14.61 -2.62 -58.27
CA ALA A 56 -13.37 -2.92 -59.04
C ALA A 56 -12.15 -1.94 -59.02
N GLU A 57 -10.89 -2.30 -59.33
CA GLU A 57 -10.25 -3.50 -59.92
C GLU A 57 -8.87 -3.83 -59.27
N GLY A 58 -8.46 -5.12 -59.34
CA GLY A 58 -7.08 -5.62 -59.51
C GLY A 58 -6.10 -5.55 -58.33
N GLU A 59 -5.18 -6.48 -58.05
CA GLU A 59 -4.65 -7.71 -58.70
C GLU A 59 -3.78 -8.47 -57.65
N THR A 60 -3.50 -9.78 -57.64
CA THR A 60 -4.02 -11.02 -58.29
C THR A 60 -3.54 -12.24 -57.46
N ARG A 61 -4.01 -13.47 -57.79
CA ARG A 61 -3.32 -14.83 -57.84
C ARG A 61 -2.15 -15.14 -56.88
N ASP A 62 -1.92 -16.35 -56.35
CA ASP A 62 -2.28 -17.76 -56.61
C ASP A 62 -1.70 -18.54 -55.37
N ASP A 63 -1.92 -19.81 -55.04
CA ASP A 63 -2.94 -20.84 -55.32
C ASP A 63 -2.72 -21.93 -54.23
N GLY A 64 -3.64 -22.89 -54.03
CA GLY A 64 -3.35 -24.07 -53.20
C GLY A 64 -4.45 -24.59 -52.26
N ASP A 65 -5.56 -25.05 -52.84
CA ASP A 65 -6.05 -26.44 -52.79
C ASP A 65 -5.85 -27.33 -51.54
N GLU A 66 -6.80 -28.20 -51.18
CA GLU A 66 -8.23 -28.32 -51.47
C GLU A 66 -8.83 -29.37 -50.48
N ILE A 67 -10.10 -29.18 -50.11
CA ILE A 67 -11.21 -30.17 -50.03
C ILE A 67 -10.93 -31.57 -49.39
N GLU A 68 -11.58 -31.96 -48.28
CA GLU A 68 -12.96 -32.54 -48.16
C GLU A 68 -13.09 -33.93 -48.83
N GLU A 69 -13.65 -34.97 -48.19
CA GLU A 69 -15.05 -35.45 -48.22
C GLU A 69 -15.03 -36.94 -47.75
N ALA A 70 -16.09 -37.70 -47.40
CA ALA A 70 -17.52 -37.45 -47.19
C ALA A 70 -18.19 -38.57 -46.35
N SER A 71 -19.38 -38.24 -45.80
CA SER A 71 -20.66 -39.00 -45.75
C SER A 71 -20.89 -40.36 -45.04
N ASN A 72 -22.18 -40.49 -44.63
CA ASN A 72 -23.04 -41.70 -44.46
C ASN A 72 -22.88 -42.63 -43.23
N GLU A 73 -23.95 -43.22 -42.63
CA GLU A 73 -25.42 -43.02 -42.72
C GLU A 73 -26.17 -43.74 -41.55
N GLN A 74 -27.51 -43.58 -41.45
CA GLN A 74 -28.52 -44.44 -40.76
C GLN A 74 -28.58 -44.47 -39.19
N GLU A 75 -29.66 -43.96 -38.57
CA GLU A 75 -30.90 -44.66 -38.09
C GLU A 75 -30.77 -45.34 -36.71
N THR A 76 -31.73 -45.40 -35.76
CA THR A 76 -33.05 -44.78 -35.43
C THR A 76 -33.14 -44.80 -33.86
N SER A 77 -33.92 -44.03 -33.07
CA SER A 77 -35.39 -43.93 -33.03
C SER A 77 -35.86 -43.03 -31.84
N ASP A 78 -37.03 -42.37 -32.01
CA ASP A 78 -38.04 -41.89 -31.02
C ASP A 78 -37.70 -41.83 -29.49
N SER A 79 -37.99 -40.75 -28.73
CA SER A 79 -39.26 -40.00 -28.74
C SER A 79 -39.36 -38.83 -27.71
N LYS A 80 -39.98 -37.71 -28.13
CA LYS A 80 -41.04 -36.87 -27.46
C LYS A 80 -40.85 -36.40 -25.99
N LYS A 81 -41.20 -35.18 -25.54
CA LYS A 81 -41.95 -34.00 -26.06
C LYS A 81 -41.57 -32.79 -25.17
N SER A 82 -41.05 -31.67 -25.67
CA SER A 82 -41.75 -30.44 -26.12
C SER A 82 -42.51 -29.59 -25.07
N LYS A 83 -42.05 -28.32 -24.92
CA LYS A 83 -42.82 -27.05 -24.85
C LYS A 83 -43.67 -26.75 -23.58
N SER A 84 -44.01 -25.51 -23.19
CA SER A 84 -43.64 -24.11 -23.51
C SER A 84 -44.79 -23.22 -22.99
N GLY A 85 -44.54 -21.98 -22.53
CA GLY A 85 -45.58 -21.00 -22.11
C GLY A 85 -46.18 -21.31 -20.73
N SER A 86 -46.24 -20.40 -19.76
CA SER A 86 -46.75 -19.00 -19.68
C SER A 86 -48.16 -18.93 -19.07
N ASP A 87 -48.38 -17.81 -18.37
CA ASP A 87 -49.68 -17.22 -18.00
C ASP A 87 -50.40 -17.66 -16.70
N GLU A 88 -50.47 -16.66 -15.81
CA GLU A 88 -51.54 -16.24 -14.88
C GLU A 88 -52.64 -17.23 -14.41
N LEU A 89 -52.86 -17.35 -13.07
CA LEU A 89 -54.06 -16.78 -12.39
C LEU A 89 -54.10 -17.03 -10.84
N LYS A 90 -54.33 -15.93 -10.10
CA LYS A 90 -55.27 -15.75 -8.95
C LYS A 90 -55.50 -16.82 -7.85
N ASN A 91 -55.40 -16.34 -6.59
CA ASN A 91 -56.34 -16.58 -5.45
C ASN A 91 -56.38 -17.99 -4.82
N LEU A 92 -56.81 -18.27 -3.57
CA LEU A 92 -57.31 -17.57 -2.35
C LEU A 92 -57.03 -18.59 -1.19
N ILE A 93 -56.75 -18.33 0.11
CA ILE A 93 -57.69 -17.95 1.20
C ILE A 93 -56.99 -18.06 2.59
N GLN A 94 -57.23 -17.06 3.44
CA GLN A 94 -57.37 -17.00 4.92
C GLN A 94 -56.73 -18.04 5.89
N LYS A 95 -56.08 -17.48 6.92
CA LYS A 95 -56.60 -17.50 8.31
C LYS A 95 -56.15 -16.21 9.02
N LYS A 96 -56.99 -15.17 9.14
CA LYS A 96 -58.15 -14.95 10.03
C LYS A 96 -57.74 -14.19 11.30
N SER A 97 -58.40 -13.05 11.50
CA SER A 97 -58.12 -11.99 12.47
C SER A 97 -59.05 -12.02 13.69
N THR A 98 -58.63 -11.32 14.76
CA THR A 98 -59.42 -10.58 15.79
C THR A 98 -58.41 -9.59 16.42
N GLY A 99 -58.60 -8.26 16.49
CA GLY A 99 -59.75 -7.49 17.02
C GLY A 99 -59.58 -7.37 18.54
N THR A 100 -59.52 -6.22 19.24
CA THR A 100 -60.16 -4.87 19.17
C THR A 100 -59.31 -3.89 20.02
N ALA A 101 -59.07 -2.59 19.73
CA ALA A 101 -59.94 -1.40 19.52
C ALA A 101 -60.47 -0.72 20.81
N ALA A 102 -59.92 0.48 21.14
CA ALA A 102 -60.31 1.55 22.10
C ALA A 102 -59.02 2.30 22.55
N ASP A 103 -58.93 3.60 22.86
CA ASP A 103 -59.87 4.74 22.79
C ASP A 103 -59.09 6.08 22.59
N ALA A 104 -59.78 7.22 22.44
CA ALA A 104 -59.17 8.51 22.06
C ALA A 104 -58.81 9.45 23.25
N THR A 105 -57.78 10.32 23.11
CA THR A 105 -57.93 11.81 23.07
C THR A 105 -56.62 12.64 22.98
N THR A 106 -56.70 13.62 22.09
CA THR A 106 -55.96 14.87 21.85
C THR A 106 -55.00 15.47 22.90
N ALA A 107 -53.77 15.81 22.46
CA ALA A 107 -53.08 17.06 22.81
C ALA A 107 -52.15 17.50 21.65
N LYS A 108 -52.14 18.78 21.28
CA LYS A 108 -51.25 19.35 20.25
C LYS A 108 -49.95 19.85 20.90
N GLN A 109 -48.81 19.68 20.24
CA GLN A 109 -47.90 20.81 19.98
C GLN A 109 -46.81 20.52 18.92
N GLU A 110 -46.67 21.49 18.03
CA GLU A 110 -45.50 21.90 17.23
C GLU A 110 -44.83 20.94 16.22
N GLN A 111 -44.47 21.54 15.09
CA GLN A 111 -43.88 20.91 13.90
C GLN A 111 -42.37 21.12 13.92
N ASP A 112 -41.61 20.07 13.65
CA ASP A 112 -40.39 20.18 12.85
C ASP A 112 -40.55 19.26 11.64
N ASN A 113 -40.30 19.79 10.44
CA ASN A 113 -40.49 19.05 9.19
C ASN A 113 -39.36 18.05 9.01
N GLU A 114 -39.53 16.85 9.57
CA GLU A 114 -38.66 15.71 9.31
C GLU A 114 -38.75 15.34 7.82
N VAL A 115 -37.71 15.70 7.04
CA VAL A 115 -37.60 15.32 5.64
C VAL A 115 -37.36 13.81 5.59
N THR A 116 -38.43 13.04 5.46
CA THR A 116 -38.37 11.58 5.27
C THR A 116 -37.78 11.26 3.91
N VAL A 117 -36.45 11.16 3.86
CA VAL A 117 -35.70 10.74 2.68
C VAL A 117 -36.14 9.30 2.32
N PRO A 118 -36.44 8.98 1.05
CA PRO A 118 -36.85 7.62 0.66
C PRO A 118 -35.85 6.55 1.13
N LYS A 119 -36.33 5.34 1.44
CA LYS A 119 -35.52 4.25 2.00
C LYS A 119 -34.34 3.81 1.12
N GLU A 120 -34.33 4.22 -0.14
CA GLU A 120 -33.23 4.06 -1.12
C GLU A 120 -31.99 4.91 -0.80
N TYR A 121 -32.11 5.92 0.07
CA TYR A 121 -31.01 6.79 0.52
C TYR A 121 -30.43 6.41 1.90
N ILE A 122 -30.89 5.31 2.51
CA ILE A 122 -30.28 4.77 3.74
C ILE A 122 -29.03 3.97 3.35
N PHE A 123 -27.95 4.69 3.03
CA PHE A 123 -26.65 4.06 2.80
C PHE A 123 -26.15 3.45 4.11
N SER A 124 -25.94 2.13 4.13
CA SER A 124 -25.08 1.52 5.16
C SER A 124 -23.76 2.28 5.22
N LYS A 125 -23.30 2.64 6.42
CA LYS A 125 -22.00 3.31 6.60
C LYS A 125 -20.81 2.43 6.15
N SER A 126 -21.02 1.13 5.89
CA SER A 126 -20.03 0.24 5.25
C SER A 126 -20.11 0.21 3.71
N SER A 127 -21.03 0.98 3.09
CA SER A 127 -21.22 0.96 1.64
C SER A 127 -20.05 1.64 0.92
N ARG A 128 -19.62 1.01 -0.19
CA ARG A 128 -18.64 1.58 -1.11
C ARG A 128 -19.04 2.99 -1.60
N SER A 129 -20.33 3.27 -1.73
CA SER A 129 -20.83 4.61 -2.11
C SER A 129 -20.54 5.67 -1.05
N PHE A 130 -20.63 5.32 0.24
CA PHE A 130 -20.30 6.22 1.36
C PHE A 130 -18.79 6.44 1.49
N GLN A 131 -17.98 5.42 1.25
CA GLN A 131 -16.52 5.57 1.15
C GLN A 131 -16.11 6.49 0.00
N LEU A 132 -16.81 6.39 -1.15
CA LEU A 132 -16.58 7.28 -2.29
C LEU A 132 -17.05 8.72 -2.02
N SER A 133 -18.17 8.95 -1.33
CA SER A 133 -18.57 10.32 -0.99
C SER A 133 -17.55 11.00 -0.08
N ILE A 134 -17.04 10.31 0.95
CA ILE A 134 -15.95 10.81 1.80
C ILE A 134 -14.71 11.19 0.97
N ILE A 135 -14.36 10.40 -0.05
CA ILE A 135 -13.22 10.69 -0.93
C ILE A 135 -13.46 11.96 -1.75
N GLU A 136 -14.66 12.17 -2.30
CA GLU A 136 -15.00 13.39 -3.04
C GLU A 136 -15.07 14.62 -2.12
N ASP A 137 -15.57 14.47 -0.89
CA ASP A 137 -15.61 15.53 0.11
C ASP A 137 -14.19 15.96 0.51
N ILE A 138 -13.31 15.01 0.84
CA ILE A 138 -11.88 15.26 1.10
C ILE A 138 -11.23 15.97 -0.11
N TYR A 139 -11.49 15.48 -1.33
CA TYR A 139 -10.93 16.08 -2.55
C TYR A 139 -11.38 17.52 -2.76
N SER A 140 -12.67 17.79 -2.53
CA SER A 140 -13.29 19.11 -2.66
C SER A 140 -12.74 20.10 -1.62
N GLN A 141 -12.56 19.66 -0.36
CA GLN A 141 -11.94 20.49 0.66
C GLN A 141 -10.45 20.76 0.37
N VAL A 142 -9.67 19.77 -0.09
CA VAL A 142 -8.27 19.98 -0.50
C VAL A 142 -8.18 21.02 -1.63
N LEU A 143 -9.05 20.95 -2.64
CA LEU A 143 -9.08 21.94 -3.73
C LEU A 143 -9.49 23.34 -3.24
N LYS A 144 -10.43 23.44 -2.29
CA LYS A 144 -10.81 24.71 -1.65
C LYS A 144 -9.62 25.32 -0.91
N LEU A 145 -8.92 24.55 -0.08
CA LEU A 145 -7.75 25.02 0.67
C LEU A 145 -6.59 25.42 -0.27
N GLU A 146 -6.36 24.68 -1.36
CA GLU A 146 -5.37 25.07 -2.38
C GLU A 146 -5.73 26.36 -3.13
N SER A 147 -7.01 26.71 -3.28
CA SER A 147 -7.40 28.01 -3.85
C SER A 147 -7.09 29.14 -2.86
N LEU A 148 -7.47 28.95 -1.59
CA LEU A 148 -7.19 29.91 -0.51
C LEU A 148 -5.68 30.15 -0.32
N GLU A 149 -4.86 29.10 -0.43
CA GLU A 149 -3.39 29.21 -0.38
C GLU A 149 -2.84 30.05 -1.55
N ARG A 150 -3.35 29.87 -2.78
CA ARG A 150 -2.95 30.70 -3.93
C ARG A 150 -3.40 32.16 -3.79
N GLU A 151 -4.53 32.38 -3.13
CA GLU A 151 -5.09 33.70 -2.83
C GLU A 151 -4.46 34.35 -1.57
N ASN A 152 -3.53 33.65 -0.89
CA ASN A 152 -2.90 34.06 0.38
C ASN A 152 -3.91 34.39 1.50
N GLN A 153 -5.02 33.67 1.55
CA GLN A 153 -6.03 33.79 2.60
C GLN A 153 -5.75 32.83 3.78
N GLU A 154 -6.40 33.07 4.92
CA GLU A 154 -6.23 32.23 6.11
C GLU A 154 -6.75 30.80 5.87
N ILE A 155 -5.87 29.81 6.08
CA ILE A 155 -6.16 28.39 5.88
C ILE A 155 -6.70 27.80 7.19
N ASN A 156 -7.96 27.38 7.20
CA ASN A 156 -8.59 26.76 8.36
C ASN A 156 -8.71 25.24 8.18
N SER A 157 -7.97 24.46 8.97
CA SER A 157 -7.96 22.99 8.86
C SER A 157 -9.15 22.29 9.55
N ASN A 158 -10.09 23.02 10.16
CA ASN A 158 -11.22 22.42 10.88
C ASN A 158 -12.25 21.75 9.95
N ASP A 159 -12.51 22.34 8.79
CA ASP A 159 -13.48 21.78 7.82
C ASP A 159 -12.97 20.45 7.25
N ILE A 160 -11.72 20.44 6.78
CA ILE A 160 -11.09 19.22 6.28
C ILE A 160 -10.95 18.15 7.36
N TRP A 161 -10.67 18.54 8.62
CA TRP A 161 -10.63 17.60 9.75
C TRP A 161 -11.97 16.92 10.03
N LYS A 162 -13.09 17.64 9.93
CA LYS A 162 -14.44 17.07 10.07
C LYS A 162 -14.74 16.05 8.97
N CYS A 163 -14.41 16.36 7.71
CA CYS A 163 -14.60 15.47 6.56
C CYS A 163 -13.82 14.14 6.65
N LEU A 164 -12.82 14.03 7.52
CA LEU A 164 -12.07 12.78 7.71
C LEU A 164 -12.79 11.77 8.61
N HIS A 165 -13.85 12.15 9.33
CA HIS A 165 -14.63 11.26 10.21
C HIS A 165 -13.78 10.43 11.19
N ILE A 166 -12.70 11.04 11.72
CA ILE A 166 -11.67 10.38 12.54
C ILE A 166 -12.20 9.86 13.89
N ASN A 167 -13.25 10.48 14.44
CA ASN A 167 -13.89 10.02 15.67
C ASN A 167 -15.01 8.99 15.43
N ASP A 168 -15.42 8.79 14.18
CA ASP A 168 -16.53 7.90 13.85
C ASP A 168 -16.05 6.44 13.80
N LYS A 169 -16.96 5.53 14.18
CA LYS A 169 -16.76 4.09 14.08
C LYS A 169 -17.82 3.51 13.15
N ILE A 170 -17.39 2.72 12.17
CA ILE A 170 -18.28 1.87 11.36
C ILE A 170 -18.16 0.46 11.91
N GLN A 171 -19.30 -0.14 12.23
CA GLN A 171 -19.37 -1.59 12.43
C GLN A 171 -19.48 -2.25 11.05
N THR A 172 -18.45 -3.01 10.67
CA THR A 172 -18.51 -3.93 9.54
C THR A 172 -18.73 -5.35 10.06
N SER A 173 -19.04 -6.29 9.16
CA SER A 173 -19.15 -7.73 9.48
C SER A 173 -17.85 -8.35 10.01
N GLU A 174 -16.72 -7.65 9.89
CA GLU A 174 -15.38 -8.10 10.33
C GLU A 174 -14.87 -7.29 11.55
N GLY A 175 -15.65 -6.33 12.07
CA GLY A 175 -15.38 -5.59 13.31
C GLY A 175 -15.56 -4.08 13.21
N GLU A 176 -15.10 -3.35 14.23
CA GLU A 176 -15.06 -1.88 14.17
C GLU A 176 -13.88 -1.39 13.33
N ILE A 177 -14.19 -0.63 12.26
CA ILE A 177 -13.23 0.02 11.37
C ILE A 177 -13.59 1.50 11.26
N ASN A 178 -12.58 2.37 11.31
CA ASN A 178 -12.77 3.81 11.13
C ASN A 178 -12.99 4.16 9.64
N PRO A 179 -13.91 5.09 9.27
CA PRO A 179 -14.17 5.47 7.89
C PRO A 179 -12.91 5.83 7.11
N PHE A 180 -12.03 6.64 7.70
CA PHE A 180 -10.77 7.08 7.10
C PHE A 180 -9.88 5.91 6.70
N ILE A 181 -9.69 4.93 7.60
CA ILE A 181 -8.87 3.75 7.34
C ILE A 181 -9.43 2.90 6.20
N SER A 182 -10.76 2.79 6.11
CA SER A 182 -11.40 2.09 4.99
C SER A 182 -11.19 2.82 3.65
N VAL A 183 -11.20 4.15 3.68
CA VAL A 183 -10.97 5.04 2.53
C VAL A 183 -9.53 5.01 2.02
N LEU A 184 -8.53 4.75 2.89
CA LEU A 184 -7.13 4.59 2.48
C LEU A 184 -6.88 3.39 1.54
N SER A 185 -7.82 2.45 1.42
CA SER A 185 -7.74 1.34 0.46
C SER A 185 -7.96 1.77 -1.01
N PHE A 186 -8.44 2.99 -1.25
CA PHE A 186 -8.77 3.50 -2.59
C PHE A 186 -7.64 4.36 -3.18
N ASP A 187 -7.28 4.07 -4.42
CA ASP A 187 -6.19 4.69 -5.17
C ASP A 187 -6.29 6.23 -5.25
N LYS A 188 -7.53 6.75 -5.35
CA LYS A 188 -7.79 8.20 -5.33
C LYS A 188 -7.47 8.83 -3.97
N SER A 189 -7.79 8.15 -2.87
CA SER A 189 -7.42 8.60 -1.52
C SER A 189 -5.91 8.62 -1.33
N MET A 190 -5.21 7.54 -1.71
CA MET A 190 -3.74 7.44 -1.60
C MET A 190 -3.02 8.61 -2.31
N LYS A 191 -3.46 8.95 -3.53
CA LYS A 191 -2.90 10.05 -4.32
C LYS A 191 -3.17 11.43 -3.72
N VAL A 192 -4.27 11.59 -2.98
CA VAL A 192 -4.66 12.84 -2.32
C VAL A 192 -4.02 12.97 -0.95
N PHE A 193 -3.66 11.86 -0.30
CA PHE A 193 -3.13 11.82 1.07
C PHE A 193 -2.00 12.83 1.32
N ASN A 194 -1.02 12.95 0.43
CA ASN A 194 0.09 13.89 0.61
C ASN A 194 -0.38 15.37 0.57
N ARG A 195 -1.32 15.70 -0.32
CA ARG A 195 -1.92 17.05 -0.42
C ARG A 195 -2.79 17.35 0.81
N LEU A 196 -3.61 16.39 1.23
CA LEU A 196 -4.33 16.44 2.50
C LEU A 196 -3.35 16.70 3.67
N PHE A 197 -2.24 15.97 3.72
CA PHE A 197 -1.29 16.05 4.83
C PHE A 197 -0.60 17.41 4.95
N HIS A 198 -0.37 18.13 3.85
CA HIS A 198 0.18 19.49 3.86
C HIS A 198 -0.62 20.44 4.77
N PHE A 199 -1.95 20.49 4.57
CA PHE A 199 -2.87 21.42 5.25
C PHE A 199 -3.22 21.08 6.71
N LEU A 200 -2.65 20.00 7.28
CA LEU A 200 -2.93 19.58 8.65
C LEU A 200 -1.96 20.18 9.66
N THR A 201 -2.46 20.52 10.85
CA THR A 201 -1.62 20.90 11.99
C THR A 201 -0.81 19.71 12.51
N ASN A 202 0.27 19.96 13.26
CA ASN A 202 1.13 18.88 13.77
C ASN A 202 0.42 17.90 14.70
N GLU A 203 -0.59 18.36 15.44
CA GLU A 203 -1.45 17.50 16.28
C GLU A 203 -2.40 16.63 15.45
N GLN A 204 -3.00 17.21 14.39
CA GLN A 204 -3.86 16.49 13.46
C GLN A 204 -3.06 15.43 12.68
N LYS A 205 -1.86 15.78 12.23
CA LYS A 205 -0.88 14.87 11.62
C LYS A 205 -0.58 13.71 12.56
N PHE A 206 -0.23 13.98 13.83
CA PHE A 206 0.06 12.93 14.82
C PHE A 206 -1.12 11.95 14.97
N LYS A 207 -2.33 12.47 15.20
CA LYS A 207 -3.55 11.65 15.39
C LYS A 207 -3.88 10.78 14.18
N ILE A 208 -3.70 11.28 12.95
CA ILE A 208 -3.91 10.49 11.73
C ILE A 208 -2.87 9.39 11.58
N VAL A 209 -1.60 9.71 11.84
CA VAL A 209 -0.51 8.74 11.79
C VAL A 209 -0.70 7.65 12.85
N GLU A 210 -1.06 8.03 14.07
CA GLU A 210 -1.41 7.12 15.16
C GLU A 210 -2.60 6.23 14.81
N LEU A 211 -3.68 6.77 14.24
CA LEU A 211 -4.85 5.99 13.80
C LEU A 211 -4.49 4.95 12.72
N ILE A 212 -3.59 5.30 11.79
CA ILE A 212 -3.06 4.39 10.76
C ILE A 212 -2.27 3.25 11.42
N PHE A 213 -1.38 3.57 12.38
CA PHE A 213 -0.57 2.56 13.08
C PHE A 213 -1.39 1.65 14.01
N ILE A 214 -2.41 2.17 14.69
CA ILE A 214 -3.35 1.38 15.51
C ILE A 214 -4.12 0.37 14.65
N ASN A 215 -4.51 0.74 13.43
CA ASN A 215 -5.31 -0.11 12.54
C ASN A 215 -4.50 -0.74 11.39
N LEU A 216 -3.17 -0.81 11.52
CA LEU A 216 -2.28 -1.16 10.41
C LEU A 216 -2.58 -2.55 9.82
N GLN A 217 -2.83 -3.54 10.68
CA GLN A 217 -3.22 -4.90 10.26
C GLN A 217 -4.60 -4.92 9.57
N LYS A 218 -5.53 -4.06 9.97
CA LYS A 218 -6.89 -3.97 9.41
C LYS A 218 -6.93 -3.24 8.06
N LEU A 219 -5.85 -2.56 7.68
CA LEU A 219 -5.79 -1.87 6.39
C LEU A 219 -5.80 -2.90 5.27
N ASP A 220 -6.76 -2.77 4.35
CA ASP A 220 -7.06 -3.78 3.32
C ASP A 220 -5.83 -4.17 2.45
N ILE A 221 -4.90 -3.21 2.27
CA ILE A 221 -3.63 -3.36 1.53
C ILE A 221 -2.62 -4.21 2.30
N VAL A 222 -2.56 -4.08 3.63
CA VAL A 222 -1.68 -4.84 4.51
C VAL A 222 -2.27 -6.23 4.72
N LEU A 223 -3.57 -6.32 5.03
CA LEU A 223 -4.28 -7.58 5.21
C LEU A 223 -4.15 -8.47 3.97
N LYS A 224 -4.45 -7.94 2.77
CA LYS A 224 -4.41 -8.71 1.50
C LYS A 224 -3.04 -8.71 0.83
N GLY A 225 -2.07 -7.99 1.39
CA GLY A 225 -0.67 -7.96 0.98
C GLY A 225 0.25 -8.94 1.73
N SER A 226 -0.28 -9.73 2.67
CA SER A 226 0.46 -10.83 3.27
C SER A 226 0.54 -12.01 2.31
N TYR A 227 1.75 -12.56 2.12
CA TYR A 227 1.96 -13.78 1.35
C TYR A 227 1.23 -15.00 1.98
N LYS A 228 0.98 -14.99 3.30
CA LYS A 228 0.35 -16.11 4.03
C LYS A 228 -1.08 -16.39 3.58
N ASN A 229 -1.78 -15.42 2.99
CA ASN A 229 -3.14 -15.63 2.51
C ASN A 229 -3.17 -16.48 1.22
N TYR A 230 -2.04 -16.62 0.53
CA TYR A 230 -1.93 -17.22 -0.80
C TYR A 230 -1.13 -18.54 -0.77
N ILE A 231 -1.07 -19.24 0.38
CA ILE A 231 -0.38 -20.54 0.52
C ILE A 231 -0.87 -21.55 -0.54
N SER A 232 -2.18 -21.62 -0.76
CA SER A 232 -2.81 -22.48 -1.77
C SER A 232 -2.54 -22.05 -3.22
N GLU A 233 -2.14 -20.80 -3.44
CA GLU A 233 -1.86 -20.19 -4.75
C GLU A 233 -0.34 -20.02 -4.99
N ASN A 234 0.47 -20.90 -4.38
CA ASN A 234 1.93 -20.88 -4.49
C ASN A 234 2.56 -19.51 -4.11
N TYR A 235 1.98 -18.87 -3.08
CA TYR A 235 2.37 -17.56 -2.56
C TYR A 235 2.29 -16.41 -3.58
N ASN A 236 1.52 -16.57 -4.65
CA ASN A 236 1.38 -15.56 -5.70
C ASN A 236 0.34 -14.50 -5.33
N ILE A 237 0.80 -13.29 -5.00
CA ILE A 237 -0.08 -12.17 -4.66
C ILE A 237 -0.72 -11.59 -5.95
N PRO A 238 -2.05 -11.42 -6.04
CA PRO A 238 -2.69 -10.89 -7.24
C PRO A 238 -2.17 -9.49 -7.63
N LYS A 239 -1.86 -9.30 -8.92
CA LYS A 239 -1.29 -8.04 -9.47
C LYS A 239 -2.05 -6.77 -9.09
N LYS A 240 -3.38 -6.87 -8.92
CA LYS A 240 -4.23 -5.78 -8.42
C LYS A 240 -3.82 -5.26 -7.03
N TYR A 241 -3.37 -6.13 -6.14
CA TYR A 241 -2.90 -5.74 -4.81
C TYR A 241 -1.43 -5.29 -4.83
N LEU A 242 -0.59 -5.88 -5.67
CA LEU A 242 0.80 -5.42 -5.87
C LEU A 242 0.87 -3.96 -6.32
N ASN A 243 0.10 -3.58 -7.36
CA ASN A 243 0.03 -2.20 -7.84
C ASN A 243 -0.47 -1.23 -6.75
N LYS A 244 -1.32 -1.69 -5.83
CA LYS A 244 -1.79 -0.90 -4.67
C LYS A 244 -0.74 -0.77 -3.58
N ILE A 245 0.04 -1.83 -3.33
CA ILE A 245 1.17 -1.81 -2.39
C ILE A 245 2.23 -0.82 -2.87
N GLU A 246 2.56 -0.86 -4.17
CA GLU A 246 3.48 0.09 -4.80
C GLU A 246 2.94 1.53 -4.71
N LEU A 247 1.68 1.77 -5.08
CA LEU A 247 1.06 3.09 -4.97
C LEU A 247 1.07 3.61 -3.52
N PHE A 248 0.76 2.78 -2.54
CA PHE A 248 0.83 3.12 -1.11
C PHE A 248 2.27 3.46 -0.69
N GLN A 249 3.26 2.71 -1.18
CA GLN A 249 4.68 2.94 -0.90
C GLN A 249 5.19 4.25 -1.52
N MET A 250 4.78 4.59 -2.74
CA MET A 250 5.18 5.86 -3.39
C MET A 250 4.48 7.10 -2.81
N THR A 251 3.29 6.94 -2.21
CA THR A 251 2.45 8.04 -1.71
C THR A 251 2.47 8.12 -0.18
N ILE A 252 1.67 7.28 0.49
CA ILE A 252 1.44 7.33 1.93
C ILE A 252 2.73 7.06 2.70
N MET A 253 3.45 5.98 2.39
CA MET A 253 4.71 5.64 3.07
C MET A 253 5.72 6.79 2.98
N LYS A 254 5.86 7.43 1.82
CA LYS A 254 6.76 8.59 1.62
C LYS A 254 6.39 9.76 2.55
N THR A 255 5.09 10.08 2.67
CA THR A 255 4.61 11.12 3.58
C THR A 255 4.81 10.72 5.05
N LEU A 256 4.60 9.45 5.41
CA LEU A 256 4.84 8.94 6.76
C LEU A 256 6.33 9.01 7.15
N VAL A 257 7.25 8.61 6.26
CA VAL A 257 8.71 8.69 6.48
C VAL A 257 9.14 10.13 6.75
N LEU A 258 8.67 11.09 5.94
CA LEU A 258 8.99 12.51 6.11
C LEU A 258 8.50 13.01 7.50
N TYR A 259 7.25 12.73 7.86
CA TYR A 259 6.70 13.11 9.15
C TYR A 259 7.44 12.46 10.34
N ILE A 260 7.78 11.18 10.24
CA ILE A 260 8.53 10.44 11.28
C ILE A 260 9.95 11.00 11.40
N SER A 261 10.59 11.42 10.31
CA SER A 261 11.91 12.06 10.35
C SER A 261 11.92 13.39 11.10
N GLU A 262 10.83 14.17 11.06
CA GLU A 262 10.70 15.45 11.77
C GLU A 262 10.12 15.29 13.20
N SER A 263 9.63 14.10 13.54
CA SER A 263 8.95 13.84 14.81
C SER A 263 9.88 13.73 16.01
N LYS A 264 9.39 14.16 17.17
CA LYS A 264 10.07 14.03 18.47
C LYS A 264 10.14 12.57 18.92
N PHE A 265 11.17 12.23 19.71
CA PHE A 265 11.40 10.89 20.25
C PHE A 265 10.13 10.23 20.84
N LEU A 266 9.47 10.90 21.80
CA LEU A 266 8.28 10.39 22.47
C LEU A 266 7.11 10.11 21.51
N ASN A 267 6.96 10.92 20.46
CA ASN A 267 5.93 10.69 19.45
C ASN A 267 6.22 9.40 18.67
N VAL A 268 7.45 9.23 18.17
CA VAL A 268 7.83 8.02 17.43
C VAL A 268 7.77 6.77 18.32
N LEU A 269 8.12 6.91 19.60
CA LEU A 269 8.04 5.84 20.60
C LEU A 269 6.59 5.42 20.86
N SER A 270 5.68 6.40 20.97
CA SER A 270 4.24 6.16 21.09
C SER A 270 3.68 5.44 19.86
N LEU A 271 4.09 5.85 18.65
CA LEU A 271 3.68 5.18 17.41
C LEU A 271 4.12 3.71 17.38
N LEU A 272 5.37 3.40 17.76
CA LEU A 272 5.86 2.02 17.82
C LEU A 272 5.11 1.18 18.87
N ASN A 273 4.88 1.74 20.06
CA ASN A 273 4.08 1.08 21.10
C ASN A 273 2.64 0.82 20.64
N SER A 274 2.03 1.76 19.92
CA SER A 274 0.69 1.60 19.32
C SER A 274 0.66 0.50 18.25
N VAL A 275 1.74 0.29 17.48
CA VAL A 275 1.83 -0.88 16.58
C VAL A 275 1.83 -2.19 17.38
N ILE A 276 2.71 -2.28 18.39
CA ILE A 276 2.95 -3.49 19.20
C ILE A 276 1.70 -3.92 19.98
N ILE A 277 0.94 -2.97 20.53
CA ILE A 277 -0.25 -3.27 21.37
C ILE A 277 -1.46 -3.67 20.52
N ASN A 278 -1.68 -3.01 19.37
CA ASN A 278 -2.95 -3.13 18.64
C ASN A 278 -2.92 -4.10 17.45
N ASN A 279 -1.75 -4.60 17.05
CA ASN A 279 -1.58 -5.44 15.87
C ASN A 279 -0.80 -6.71 16.19
N ASN A 280 -1.06 -7.78 15.45
CA ASN A 280 -0.24 -8.97 15.47
C ASN A 280 1.07 -8.72 14.70
N ILE A 281 2.16 -8.51 15.44
CA ILE A 281 3.51 -8.23 14.90
C ILE A 281 3.96 -9.32 13.91
N LEU A 282 3.67 -10.60 14.22
CA LEU A 282 4.01 -11.75 13.36
C LEU A 282 3.21 -11.78 12.04
N PHE A 283 2.01 -11.17 12.03
CA PHE A 283 1.29 -10.97 10.78
C PHE A 283 1.89 -9.80 10.00
N LEU A 284 2.12 -8.65 10.65
CA LEU A 284 2.72 -7.47 10.01
C LEU A 284 4.09 -7.78 9.38
N SER A 285 4.91 -8.62 10.01
CA SER A 285 6.22 -9.02 9.52
C SER A 285 6.17 -9.84 8.22
N THR A 286 5.00 -10.40 7.86
CA THR A 286 4.77 -11.12 6.59
C THR A 286 4.31 -10.21 5.45
N THR A 287 4.29 -8.90 5.69
CA THR A 287 3.87 -7.88 4.72
C THR A 287 5.02 -6.91 4.47
N LYS A 288 5.27 -6.57 3.19
CA LYS A 288 6.30 -5.61 2.80
C LYS A 288 6.10 -4.25 3.50
N ILE A 289 4.86 -3.76 3.52
CA ILE A 289 4.47 -2.50 4.16
C ILE A 289 4.69 -2.53 5.67
N GLY A 290 4.23 -3.58 6.37
CA GLY A 290 4.35 -3.68 7.82
C GLY A 290 5.80 -3.78 8.27
N LEU A 291 6.61 -4.60 7.59
CA LEU A 291 8.03 -4.74 7.87
C LEU A 291 8.77 -3.40 7.64
N SER A 292 8.55 -2.74 6.50
CA SER A 292 9.15 -1.43 6.21
C SER A 292 8.77 -0.36 7.24
N LEU A 293 7.49 -0.28 7.65
CA LEU A 293 7.03 0.69 8.65
C LEU A 293 7.69 0.49 10.02
N ILE A 294 7.82 -0.77 10.47
CA ILE A 294 8.53 -1.07 11.73
C ILE A 294 10.01 -0.70 11.60
N THR A 295 10.67 -1.00 10.45
CA THR A 295 12.05 -0.57 10.18
C THR A 295 12.22 0.95 10.31
N ILE A 296 11.30 1.73 9.74
CA ILE A 296 11.32 3.20 9.77
C ILE A 296 11.20 3.73 11.21
N LEU A 297 10.29 3.17 12.02
CA LEU A 297 10.13 3.55 13.42
C LEU A 297 11.37 3.20 14.26
N VAL A 298 11.88 1.97 14.17
CA VAL A 298 13.05 1.49 14.93
C VAL A 298 14.31 2.27 14.53
N SER A 299 14.56 2.44 13.23
CA SER A 299 15.74 3.17 12.75
C SER A 299 15.69 4.65 13.15
N ARG A 300 14.52 5.31 13.10
CA ARG A 300 14.40 6.70 13.57
C ARG A 300 14.59 6.81 15.09
N LEU A 301 14.05 5.88 15.88
CA LEU A 301 14.24 5.89 17.33
C LEU A 301 15.71 5.70 17.73
N GLU A 302 16.40 4.76 17.09
CA GLU A 302 17.82 4.52 17.33
C GLU A 302 18.69 5.71 16.85
N LEU A 303 18.36 6.32 15.70
CA LEU A 303 19.04 7.51 15.20
C LEU A 303 18.86 8.71 16.16
N ILE A 304 17.63 8.98 16.63
CA ILE A 304 17.38 10.05 17.61
C ILE A 304 18.12 9.76 18.92
N LYS A 305 18.14 8.51 19.39
CA LYS A 305 18.89 8.09 20.57
C LYS A 305 20.39 8.36 20.41
N GLN A 306 20.96 8.09 19.24
CA GLN A 306 22.36 8.38 18.93
C GLN A 306 22.66 9.89 18.90
N GLU A 307 21.79 10.70 18.28
CA GLU A 307 21.87 12.16 18.27
C GLU A 307 21.75 12.77 19.68
N LEU A 308 20.84 12.23 20.52
CA LEU A 308 20.48 12.78 21.83
C LEU A 308 21.16 12.08 23.01
N ASN A 309 22.22 11.29 22.80
CA ASN A 309 22.94 10.52 23.84
C ASN A 309 23.40 11.32 25.08
N LYS A 310 23.37 12.66 25.07
CA LYS A 310 23.67 13.54 26.22
C LYS A 310 22.45 14.23 26.85
N ASN A 311 21.31 14.22 26.17
CA ASN A 311 20.11 14.99 26.52
C ASN A 311 18.87 14.12 26.77
N LEU A 312 18.91 12.83 26.44
CA LEU A 312 17.78 11.91 26.60
C LEU A 312 17.62 11.49 28.07
N SER A 313 16.38 11.51 28.57
CA SER A 313 16.10 11.11 29.96
C SER A 313 16.36 9.63 30.19
N ALA A 314 16.86 9.26 31.38
CA ALA A 314 16.99 7.86 31.79
C ALA A 314 15.63 7.10 31.75
N HIS A 315 14.54 7.82 32.01
CA HIS A 315 13.18 7.30 31.86
C HIS A 315 12.84 6.94 30.41
N ASP A 316 13.22 7.79 29.45
CA ASP A 316 12.91 7.60 28.03
C ASP A 316 13.75 6.46 27.43
N LEU A 317 15.00 6.32 27.87
CA LEU A 317 15.86 5.17 27.55
C LEU A 317 15.28 3.86 28.10
N SER A 318 14.81 3.83 29.36
CA SER A 318 14.18 2.64 29.93
C SER A 318 12.86 2.28 29.22
N SER A 319 12.06 3.28 28.86
CA SER A 319 10.82 3.10 28.10
C SER A 319 11.08 2.54 26.71
N TRP A 320 12.13 3.03 26.03
CA TRP A 320 12.59 2.50 24.75
C TRP A 320 13.01 1.03 24.83
N LEU A 321 13.85 0.66 25.80
CA LEU A 321 14.27 -0.73 25.98
C LEU A 321 13.08 -1.65 26.23
N LEU A 322 12.15 -1.27 27.12
CA LEU A 322 10.92 -2.04 27.38
C LEU A 322 10.02 -2.21 26.15
N ILE A 323 9.99 -1.24 25.24
CA ILE A 323 9.20 -1.30 23.99
C ILE A 323 9.93 -2.13 22.93
N TYR A 324 11.27 -2.01 22.84
CA TYR A 324 12.10 -2.86 21.99
C TYR A 324 12.01 -4.34 22.41
N ASP A 325 12.11 -4.65 23.70
CA ASP A 325 12.06 -6.03 24.19
C ASP A 325 10.70 -6.67 23.89
N LYS A 326 9.59 -5.92 24.00
CA LYS A 326 8.25 -6.37 23.57
C LYS A 326 8.15 -6.62 22.07
N LEU A 327 8.76 -5.76 21.25
CA LEU A 327 8.85 -5.98 19.80
C LEU A 327 9.61 -7.27 19.50
N PHE A 328 10.75 -7.47 20.16
CA PHE A 328 11.62 -8.62 19.99
C PHE A 328 10.92 -9.93 20.41
N GLN A 329 10.32 -9.98 21.59
CA GLN A 329 9.51 -11.12 22.07
C GLN A 329 8.34 -11.47 21.14
N GLY A 330 7.78 -10.47 20.43
CA GLY A 330 6.76 -10.68 19.40
C GLY A 330 7.25 -11.43 18.15
N LEU A 331 8.56 -11.40 17.90
CA LEU A 331 9.23 -11.94 16.72
C LEU A 331 10.10 -13.18 17.00
N GLU A 332 10.59 -13.33 18.23
CA GLU A 332 11.47 -14.40 18.70
C GLU A 332 10.90 -15.80 18.38
N GLY A 333 11.80 -16.69 17.96
CA GLY A 333 11.52 -18.05 17.48
C GLY A 333 10.80 -18.11 16.12
N ARG A 334 10.56 -16.95 15.48
CA ARG A 334 9.74 -16.83 14.26
C ARG A 334 10.29 -15.79 13.26
N LEU A 335 11.53 -15.32 13.41
CA LEU A 335 12.17 -14.39 12.47
C LEU A 335 12.23 -14.97 11.05
N ASN A 336 12.34 -16.28 10.89
CA ASN A 336 12.26 -16.93 9.57
C ASN A 336 10.94 -16.71 8.81
N GLN A 337 9.90 -16.15 9.44
CA GLN A 337 8.65 -15.77 8.79
C GLN A 337 8.68 -14.35 8.19
N ILE A 338 9.76 -13.57 8.34
CA ILE A 338 9.92 -12.29 7.64
C ILE A 338 10.29 -12.49 6.17
N PHE A 339 10.90 -13.63 5.82
CA PHE A 339 11.27 -14.01 4.46
C PHE A 339 10.09 -14.72 3.78
N PRO A 340 9.44 -14.13 2.77
CA PRO A 340 8.44 -14.83 1.98
C PRO A 340 9.08 -16.03 1.25
N PRO A 341 8.37 -17.15 1.06
CA PRO A 341 8.90 -18.33 0.35
C PRO A 341 9.46 -18.02 -1.04
N TYR A 342 8.92 -17.03 -1.76
CA TYR A 342 9.41 -16.61 -3.07
C TYR A 342 10.67 -15.71 -3.07
N LEU A 343 11.08 -15.21 -1.90
CA LEU A 343 12.37 -14.52 -1.69
C LEU A 343 13.36 -15.36 -0.88
N SER A 344 12.89 -16.40 -0.19
CA SER A 344 13.70 -17.29 0.64
C SER A 344 14.83 -17.93 -0.17
N CYS A 345 15.99 -18.03 0.48
CA CYS A 345 17.19 -18.67 -0.03
C CYS A 345 17.48 -20.01 0.64
N ASP A 346 16.68 -20.42 1.63
CA ASP A 346 16.62 -21.80 2.13
C ASP A 346 15.96 -22.71 1.08
N GLU A 347 16.70 -23.69 0.58
CA GLU A 347 16.24 -24.63 -0.46
C GLU A 347 14.96 -25.38 -0.04
N ASN A 348 14.75 -25.63 1.26
CA ASN A 348 13.57 -26.35 1.78
C ASN A 348 12.28 -25.51 1.77
N LYS A 349 12.41 -24.20 1.59
CA LYS A 349 11.32 -23.21 1.69
C LYS A 349 11.16 -22.36 0.42
N SER A 350 12.18 -22.32 -0.43
CA SER A 350 12.20 -21.50 -1.64
C SER A 350 11.12 -21.93 -2.64
N VAL A 351 10.42 -20.94 -3.21
CA VAL A 351 9.35 -21.14 -4.20
C VAL A 351 9.62 -20.26 -5.41
N ILE A 352 9.57 -20.82 -6.62
CA ILE A 352 9.69 -20.05 -7.86
C ILE A 352 8.27 -19.68 -8.32
N ASN A 353 8.01 -18.38 -8.51
CA ASN A 353 6.74 -17.86 -9.02
C ASN A 353 6.97 -16.53 -9.79
N GLN A 354 5.91 -15.80 -10.16
CA GLN A 354 6.06 -14.52 -10.88
C GLN A 354 6.74 -13.42 -10.06
N LEU A 355 6.83 -13.55 -8.73
CA LEU A 355 7.39 -12.56 -7.81
C LEU A 355 8.85 -12.83 -7.47
N SER A 356 9.33 -14.07 -7.63
CA SER A 356 10.72 -14.45 -7.36
C SER A 356 11.72 -13.91 -8.41
N ILE A 357 11.24 -13.30 -9.49
CA ILE A 357 12.07 -12.75 -10.58
C ILE A 357 12.31 -11.25 -10.37
N ASP A 358 11.27 -10.49 -10.01
CA ASP A 358 11.30 -9.02 -10.01
C ASP A 358 11.43 -8.38 -8.61
N ASP A 359 11.05 -9.07 -7.52
CA ASP A 359 10.95 -8.44 -6.20
C ASP A 359 12.31 -8.35 -5.47
N ASP A 360 12.47 -7.31 -4.66
CA ASP A 360 13.72 -6.96 -4.00
C ASP A 360 13.67 -7.27 -2.50
N ASP A 361 14.64 -8.05 -2.00
CA ASP A 361 14.75 -8.46 -0.60
C ASP A 361 15.40 -7.40 0.30
N SER A 362 15.89 -6.28 -0.27
CA SER A 362 16.53 -5.17 0.46
C SER A 362 15.77 -4.74 1.73
N TYR A 363 14.43 -4.71 1.70
CA TYR A 363 13.61 -4.27 2.84
C TYR A 363 13.68 -5.23 4.04
N ILE A 364 13.95 -6.52 3.79
CA ILE A 364 14.11 -7.55 4.82
C ILE A 364 15.46 -7.39 5.51
N TRP A 365 16.53 -7.22 4.73
CA TRP A 365 17.87 -6.99 5.27
C TRP A 365 17.99 -5.63 5.97
N GLN A 366 17.32 -4.59 5.47
CA GLN A 366 17.17 -3.29 6.15
C GLN A 366 16.45 -3.43 7.50
N PHE A 367 15.38 -4.24 7.57
CA PHE A 367 14.70 -4.55 8.83
C PHE A 367 15.62 -5.25 9.83
N LEU A 368 16.30 -6.32 9.41
CA LEU A 368 17.22 -7.08 10.24
C LEU A 368 18.41 -6.23 10.72
N ALA A 369 18.96 -5.38 9.86
CA ALA A 369 20.02 -4.43 10.20
C ALA A 369 19.54 -3.45 11.28
N SER A 370 18.36 -2.84 11.10
CA SER A 370 17.76 -1.90 12.06
C SER A 370 17.43 -2.57 13.40
N LEU A 371 16.87 -3.78 13.37
CA LEU A 371 16.54 -4.56 14.57
C LEU A 371 17.81 -4.92 15.35
N SER A 372 18.89 -5.30 14.66
CA SER A 372 20.18 -5.68 15.26
C SER A 372 20.95 -4.49 15.81
N LEU A 373 20.84 -3.31 15.17
CA LEU A 373 21.49 -2.07 15.61
C LEU A 373 20.87 -1.54 16.91
N ALA A 374 19.55 -1.65 17.03
CA ALA A 374 18.81 -1.27 18.24
C ALA A 374 18.94 -2.30 19.38
N GLY A 375 19.32 -3.54 19.06
CA GLY A 375 19.39 -4.66 20.01
C GLY A 375 20.69 -4.75 20.81
N LEU A 376 20.63 -5.53 21.90
CA LEU A 376 21.81 -5.95 22.66
C LEU A 376 22.47 -7.16 22.00
N LEU A 377 23.70 -7.49 22.39
CA LEU A 377 24.46 -8.64 21.87
C LEU A 377 23.70 -9.98 21.96
N ASN A 378 22.85 -10.15 22.98
CA ASN A 378 22.00 -11.34 23.11
C ASN A 378 20.93 -11.40 22.01
N HIS A 379 20.29 -10.27 21.69
CA HIS A 379 19.30 -10.18 20.62
C HIS A 379 19.95 -10.44 19.26
N GLN A 380 21.15 -9.88 19.01
CA GLN A 380 21.92 -10.12 17.79
C GLN A 380 22.26 -11.60 17.59
N ARG A 381 22.67 -12.30 18.66
CA ARG A 381 22.96 -13.76 18.61
C ARG A 381 21.72 -14.58 18.24
N ILE A 382 20.56 -14.26 18.83
CA ILE A 382 19.29 -14.95 18.53
C ILE A 382 18.90 -14.71 17.06
N ILE A 383 18.98 -13.45 16.59
CA ILE A 383 18.69 -13.10 15.18
C ILE A 383 19.54 -13.95 14.22
N VAL A 384 20.87 -14.00 14.44
CA VAL A 384 21.80 -14.74 13.57
C VAL A 384 21.57 -16.25 13.61
N ASP A 385 21.23 -16.82 14.77
CA ASP A 385 20.96 -18.25 14.89
C ASP A 385 19.67 -18.64 14.15
N GLU A 386 18.59 -17.83 14.29
CA GLU A 386 17.33 -18.07 13.58
C GLU A 386 17.50 -17.99 12.06
N ILE A 387 18.12 -16.91 11.54
CA ILE A 387 18.19 -16.67 10.08
C ILE A 387 19.39 -17.33 9.40
N ARG A 388 20.16 -18.18 10.10
CA ARG A 388 21.40 -18.82 9.61
C ARG A 388 21.24 -19.43 8.21
N ASN A 389 20.14 -20.14 7.97
CA ASN A 389 19.87 -20.81 6.69
C ASN A 389 19.72 -19.80 5.53
N GLU A 390 19.04 -18.68 5.77
CA GLU A 390 18.83 -17.63 4.78
C GLU A 390 20.17 -16.93 4.45
N ILE A 391 21.06 -16.71 5.44
CA ILE A 391 22.42 -16.19 5.23
C ILE A 391 23.23 -17.09 4.29
N PHE A 392 23.34 -18.39 4.61
CA PHE A 392 24.08 -19.33 3.77
C PHE A 392 23.41 -19.55 2.41
N GLY A 393 22.08 -19.51 2.34
CA GLY A 393 21.33 -19.52 1.10
C GLY A 393 21.69 -18.34 0.18
N VAL A 394 21.77 -17.12 0.71
CA VAL A 394 22.20 -15.94 -0.05
C VAL A 394 23.65 -16.06 -0.52
N MET A 395 24.57 -16.55 0.33
CA MET A 395 25.97 -16.80 -0.07
C MET A 395 26.06 -17.82 -1.21
N ASN A 396 25.29 -18.92 -1.14
CA ASN A 396 25.23 -19.92 -2.19
C ASN A 396 24.65 -19.35 -3.50
N LYS A 397 23.53 -18.62 -3.44
CA LYS A 397 22.96 -17.94 -4.63
C LYS A 397 23.95 -16.95 -5.23
N ALA A 398 24.63 -16.13 -4.44
CA ALA A 398 25.63 -15.18 -4.91
C ALA A 398 26.80 -15.90 -5.63
N LYS A 399 27.28 -17.02 -5.09
CA LYS A 399 28.32 -17.85 -5.71
C LYS A 399 27.88 -18.42 -7.06
N VAL A 400 26.63 -18.87 -7.19
CA VAL A 400 26.04 -19.32 -8.47
C VAL A 400 25.87 -18.16 -9.45
N SER A 401 25.36 -17.00 -9.03
CA SER A 401 25.23 -15.81 -9.89
C SER A 401 26.57 -15.39 -10.47
N LYS A 402 27.65 -15.43 -9.69
CA LYS A 402 29.01 -15.16 -10.18
C LYS A 402 29.52 -16.20 -11.18
N GLN A 403 29.26 -17.49 -10.95
CA GLN A 403 29.58 -18.56 -11.93
C GLN A 403 28.83 -18.35 -13.26
N ASN A 404 27.60 -17.84 -13.21
CA ASN A 404 26.78 -17.52 -14.36
C ASN A 404 27.08 -16.13 -14.99
N ASN A 405 28.14 -15.44 -14.56
CA ASN A 405 28.53 -14.08 -14.98
C ASN A 405 27.46 -12.97 -14.71
N ASP A 406 26.47 -13.21 -13.86
CA ASP A 406 25.51 -12.18 -13.42
C ASP A 406 26.08 -11.36 -12.25
N ILE A 407 26.99 -10.44 -12.62
CA ILE A 407 27.68 -9.54 -11.69
C ILE A 407 26.70 -8.61 -10.95
N ASN A 408 25.57 -8.24 -11.58
CA ASN A 408 24.61 -7.31 -11.00
C ASN A 408 23.85 -7.96 -9.84
N ASN A 409 23.31 -9.17 -10.06
CA ASN A 409 22.62 -9.93 -9.03
C ASN A 409 23.58 -10.37 -7.91
N TYR A 410 24.79 -10.82 -8.27
CA TYR A 410 25.86 -11.11 -7.31
C TYR A 410 26.12 -9.91 -6.36
N ASN A 411 26.33 -8.71 -6.90
CA ASN A 411 26.55 -7.51 -6.11
C ASN A 411 25.32 -7.14 -5.27
N LYS A 412 24.10 -7.26 -5.82
CA LYS A 412 22.85 -6.99 -5.10
C LYS A 412 22.73 -7.87 -3.85
N LEU A 413 22.84 -9.18 -4.02
CA LEU A 413 22.73 -10.18 -2.94
C LEU A 413 23.74 -9.93 -1.81
N LEU A 414 25.03 -9.76 -2.14
CA LEU A 414 26.04 -9.51 -1.12
C LEU A 414 25.96 -8.12 -0.49
N ASN A 415 25.53 -7.08 -1.22
CA ASN A 415 25.35 -5.75 -0.62
C ASN A 415 24.19 -5.76 0.38
N ASN A 416 23.08 -6.43 0.04
CA ASN A 416 21.93 -6.59 0.92
C ASN A 416 22.29 -7.38 2.19
N LEU A 417 22.96 -8.54 2.05
CA LEU A 417 23.44 -9.31 3.19
C LEU A 417 24.45 -8.53 4.05
N ASN A 418 25.40 -7.83 3.44
CA ASN A 418 26.39 -7.05 4.17
C ASN A 418 25.82 -5.81 4.86
N LEU A 419 24.69 -5.24 4.40
CA LEU A 419 23.98 -4.19 5.15
C LEU A 419 23.61 -4.66 6.57
N PHE A 420 23.20 -5.92 6.71
CA PHE A 420 22.91 -6.54 7.98
C PHE A 420 24.18 -6.96 8.75
N LEU A 421 25.12 -7.65 8.09
CA LEU A 421 26.33 -8.13 8.77
C LEU A 421 27.23 -7.00 9.30
N ASN A 422 27.35 -5.89 8.56
CA ASN A 422 28.17 -4.74 8.96
C ASN A 422 27.71 -4.15 10.30
N VAL A 423 26.41 -4.21 10.63
CA VAL A 423 25.86 -3.74 11.92
C VAL A 423 26.42 -4.54 13.11
N MET A 424 26.75 -5.81 12.89
CA MET A 424 27.32 -6.70 13.90
C MET A 424 28.86 -6.74 13.85
N GLY A 425 29.49 -5.90 13.02
CA GLY A 425 30.94 -5.92 12.81
C GLY A 425 31.44 -7.11 11.99
N LEU A 426 30.59 -7.70 11.14
CA LEU A 426 30.91 -8.83 10.27
C LEU A 426 30.80 -8.43 8.78
N LYS A 427 31.47 -9.18 7.91
CA LYS A 427 31.38 -9.00 6.46
C LYS A 427 31.49 -10.33 5.71
N ALA A 428 30.48 -10.66 4.92
CA ALA A 428 30.46 -11.83 4.05
C ALA A 428 31.09 -11.55 2.68
N ASN A 429 31.87 -12.54 2.22
CA ASN A 429 32.24 -12.76 0.83
C ASN A 429 31.59 -14.07 0.35
N GLU A 430 31.83 -14.49 -0.90
CA GLU A 430 31.26 -15.72 -1.50
C GLU A 430 31.54 -17.02 -0.74
N ASN A 431 32.63 -17.08 0.03
CA ASN A 431 33.15 -18.32 0.60
C ASN A 431 33.31 -18.28 2.13
N ASP A 432 33.24 -17.10 2.75
CA ASP A 432 33.54 -16.92 4.19
C ASP A 432 32.93 -15.63 4.74
N ILE A 433 32.77 -15.56 6.06
CA ILE A 433 32.30 -14.39 6.82
C ILE A 433 33.41 -13.96 7.78
N GLY A 434 34.09 -12.86 7.45
CA GLY A 434 35.16 -12.29 8.28
C GLY A 434 34.67 -11.17 9.21
N GLU A 435 35.54 -10.75 10.13
CA GLU A 435 35.35 -9.53 10.92
C GLU A 435 35.53 -8.27 10.04
N LEU A 436 34.81 -7.20 10.37
CA LEU A 436 34.86 -5.93 9.67
C LEU A 436 36.10 -5.11 10.10
N SER A 437 37.16 -5.20 9.28
CA SER A 437 38.44 -4.51 9.43
C SER A 437 38.39 -3.00 9.18
#